data_AF-A0A7V3KXU7-F1
#
_entry.id   AF-A0A7V3KXU7-F1
#
_cell.length_a   1.000
_cell.length_b   1.000
_cell.length_c   1.000
_cell.angle_alpha   90.00
_cell.angle_beta   90.00
_cell.angle_gamma   90.00
#
_symmetry.space_group_name_H-M   'P 1'
#
loop_
_entity.id
_entity.type
_entity.pdbx_description
1 polymer ?
#
loop_
_entity_poly.entity_id
_entity_poly.type
_entity_poly.pdbx_seq_one_letter_code
_entity_poly.pdbx_strand_id
1 'polypeptide(L)'
;MARVLIVDDDPSMRYSLTRLLQADGLEVCAGKNGEEALHLFAENKPDLVIMDIRMPGLSGLEVLKMIKEQDPKSLVILMTAFGTTDTAIEAMKFGAFDYILKPFAVPQMKRLVMRALEIAQMMKKVVSWTGQPQQTGEGEAIVGSSLAMQEIYKIIGQVAPSEVTVLLRGESGTGKELIARAIYHHSSRSDKPFLPVNCAAIPETLLESELFGHEKGAFTGALTRRIGKFEQAQGGTIFLDEIGDMTPATQAKILRVLQDGQFERLGGSERITVNVRLIAATNKDLEKAMREGSFRQDLYYRLQVVTISLPPLRERKEDIPELVSYFLKKFGPQINPKVTEISAEALEKLMRYSWPGNVRELENAIKRGLILARGSALLSEDFPLEDTQTVDLQRQMDLEEKLELLIEPVFKELKELARSSGQIDFISTVEKMLIKKALQETKGNQVQAATLLGINRNTLRSKMERYKIRKDVTIAEDE
;
A
#
# COMPACT_ATOMS: atom_id res chain seq x y z
N MET A 1 -36.21 24.77 0.43
CA MET A 1 -35.40 24.11 1.48
C MET A 1 -34.98 22.76 0.94
N ALA A 2 -33.78 22.29 1.29
CA ALA A 2 -33.32 20.98 0.83
C ALA A 2 -34.03 19.87 1.60
N ARG A 3 -34.43 18.82 0.89
CA ARG A 3 -35.17 17.66 1.43
C ARG A 3 -34.24 16.48 1.59
N VAL A 4 -34.24 15.87 2.77
CA VAL A 4 -33.46 14.67 3.09
C VAL A 4 -34.40 13.53 3.47
N LEU A 5 -34.20 12.37 2.87
CA LEU A 5 -34.84 11.12 3.29
C LEU A 5 -33.86 10.31 4.13
N ILE A 6 -34.25 9.96 5.36
CA ILE A 6 -33.49 9.09 6.25
C ILE A 6 -34.16 7.73 6.30
N VAL A 7 -33.40 6.65 6.11
CA VAL A 7 -33.92 5.29 6.19
C VAL A 7 -33.00 4.46 7.07
N ASP A 8 -33.55 3.87 8.12
CA ASP A 8 -32.80 3.06 9.07
C ASP A 8 -33.82 2.18 9.77
N ASP A 9 -33.50 0.96 10.19
CA ASP A 9 -34.44 0.14 10.96
C ASP A 9 -34.45 0.53 12.45
N ASP A 10 -33.36 1.11 12.96
CA ASP A 10 -33.24 1.60 14.34
C ASP A 10 -34.03 2.92 14.55
N PRO A 11 -35.11 2.92 15.34
CA PRO A 11 -35.90 4.11 15.62
C PRO A 11 -35.11 5.20 16.37
N SER A 12 -34.12 4.83 17.19
CA SER A 12 -33.27 5.76 17.93
C SER A 12 -32.35 6.53 16.98
N MET A 13 -31.73 5.81 16.04
CA MET A 13 -30.90 6.41 14.99
C MET A 13 -31.71 7.34 14.10
N ARG A 14 -32.88 6.89 13.61
CA ARG A 14 -33.80 7.73 12.81
C ARG A 14 -34.18 9.01 13.54
N TYR A 15 -34.59 8.90 14.81
CA TYR A 15 -35.01 10.05 15.61
C TYR A 15 -33.86 11.05 15.81
N SER A 16 -32.68 10.55 16.17
CA SER A 16 -31.49 11.36 16.43
C SER A 16 -31.02 12.11 15.18
N LEU A 17 -30.92 11.42 14.04
CA LEU A 17 -30.52 12.04 12.77
C LEU A 17 -31.58 13.04 12.27
N THR A 18 -32.87 12.73 12.43
CA THR A 18 -33.95 13.64 12.05
C THR A 18 -33.86 14.96 12.81
N ARG A 19 -33.73 14.90 14.15
CA ARG A 19 -33.57 16.10 14.98
C ARG A 19 -32.34 16.90 14.60
N LEU A 20 -31.23 16.22 14.34
CA LEU A 20 -29.95 16.81 14.02
C LEU A 20 -29.98 17.59 12.70
N LEU A 21 -30.57 17.02 11.65
CA LEU A 21 -30.67 17.66 10.34
C LEU A 21 -31.77 18.74 10.29
N GLN A 22 -32.87 18.56 11.03
CA GLN A 22 -33.90 19.61 11.18
C GLN A 22 -33.35 20.85 11.90
N ALA A 23 -32.48 20.68 12.90
CA ALA A 23 -31.81 21.79 13.58
C ALA A 23 -30.92 22.62 12.63
N ASP A 24 -30.45 22.01 11.54
CA ASP A 24 -29.68 22.68 10.47
C ASP A 24 -30.59 23.26 9.36
N GLY A 25 -31.91 23.31 9.57
CA GLY A 25 -32.87 23.91 8.65
C GLY A 25 -33.28 23.05 7.45
N LEU A 26 -33.03 21.74 7.51
CA LEU A 26 -33.39 20.78 6.46
C LEU A 26 -34.80 20.21 6.67
N GLU A 27 -35.51 19.97 5.57
CA GLU A 27 -36.78 19.24 5.60
C GLU A 27 -36.46 17.74 5.59
N VAL A 28 -36.91 16.99 6.60
CA VAL A 28 -36.53 15.58 6.78
C VAL A 28 -37.77 14.69 6.76
N CYS A 29 -37.73 13.66 5.92
CA CYS A 29 -38.66 12.54 5.94
C CYS A 29 -37.91 11.28 6.38
N ALA A 30 -38.59 10.36 7.07
CA ALA A 30 -37.97 9.17 7.64
C ALA A 30 -38.78 7.91 7.31
N GLY A 31 -38.11 6.86 6.82
CA GLY A 31 -38.66 5.53 6.56
C GLY A 31 -37.98 4.46 7.40
N LYS A 32 -38.66 3.35 7.69
CA LYS A 32 -38.15 2.30 8.59
C LYS A 32 -37.54 1.08 7.89
N ASN A 33 -37.69 0.97 6.59
CA ASN A 33 -37.22 -0.15 5.78
C ASN A 33 -37.08 0.24 4.31
N GLY A 34 -36.60 -0.68 3.48
CA GLY A 34 -36.39 -0.42 2.05
C GLY A 34 -37.69 -0.18 1.25
N GLU A 35 -38.82 -0.80 1.62
CA GLU A 35 -40.09 -0.54 0.93
C GLU A 35 -40.60 0.90 1.19
N GLU A 36 -40.55 1.36 2.45
CA GLU A 36 -40.88 2.75 2.78
C GLU A 36 -39.91 3.73 2.16
N ALA A 37 -38.63 3.37 2.02
CA ALA A 37 -37.64 4.19 1.32
C ALA A 37 -38.06 4.50 -0.11
N LEU A 38 -38.45 3.47 -0.87
CA LEU A 38 -38.87 3.62 -2.27
C LEU A 38 -40.17 4.42 -2.40
N HIS A 39 -41.14 4.17 -1.50
CA HIS A 39 -42.39 4.94 -1.48
C HIS A 39 -42.14 6.43 -1.18
N LEU A 40 -41.40 6.73 -0.11
CA LEU A 40 -41.10 8.10 0.29
C LEU A 40 -40.22 8.82 -0.73
N PHE A 41 -39.30 8.10 -1.38
CA PHE A 41 -38.47 8.64 -2.46
C PHE A 41 -39.33 9.10 -3.65
N ALA A 42 -40.26 8.26 -4.10
CA ALA A 42 -41.15 8.57 -5.21
C ALA A 42 -42.12 9.73 -4.89
N GLU A 43 -42.64 9.77 -3.66
CA GLU A 43 -43.60 10.79 -3.22
C GLU A 43 -42.95 12.16 -2.99
N ASN A 44 -41.82 12.20 -2.26
CA ASN A 44 -41.26 13.44 -1.74
C ASN A 44 -40.14 14.04 -2.60
N LYS A 45 -39.56 13.23 -3.52
CA LYS A 45 -38.41 13.58 -4.38
C LYS A 45 -37.29 14.28 -3.60
N PRO A 46 -36.68 13.59 -2.62
CA PRO A 46 -35.65 14.17 -1.77
C PRO A 46 -34.40 14.57 -2.58
N ASP A 47 -33.72 15.63 -2.15
CA ASP A 47 -32.43 16.06 -2.72
C ASP A 47 -31.28 15.14 -2.30
N LEU A 48 -31.44 14.43 -1.18
CA LEU A 48 -30.48 13.49 -0.62
C LEU A 48 -31.21 12.35 0.09
N VAL A 49 -30.75 11.12 -0.12
CA VAL A 49 -31.16 9.94 0.64
C VAL A 49 -30.00 9.50 1.53
N ILE A 50 -30.26 9.23 2.80
CA ILE A 50 -29.33 8.63 3.75
C ILE A 50 -29.97 7.33 4.22
N MET A 51 -29.39 6.17 3.91
CA MET A 51 -30.01 4.88 4.25
C MET A 51 -29.04 3.90 4.89
N ASP A 52 -29.50 3.07 5.84
CA ASP A 52 -28.74 1.91 6.29
C ASP A 52 -28.64 0.85 5.19
N ILE A 53 -27.50 0.16 5.10
CA ILE A 53 -27.30 -0.99 4.22
C ILE A 53 -28.09 -2.20 4.74
N ARG A 54 -28.09 -2.43 6.06
CA ARG A 54 -28.77 -3.59 6.66
C ARG A 54 -30.13 -3.16 7.20
N MET A 55 -31.18 -3.53 6.48
CA MET A 55 -32.56 -3.29 6.87
C MET A 55 -33.39 -4.56 6.62
N PRO A 56 -34.48 -4.79 7.37
CA PRO A 56 -35.44 -5.85 7.07
C PRO A 56 -36.06 -5.69 5.68
N GLY A 57 -36.25 -6.80 4.97
CA GLY A 57 -36.80 -6.80 3.61
C GLY A 57 -35.72 -6.45 2.58
N LEU A 58 -35.92 -5.38 1.82
CA LEU A 58 -34.95 -4.90 0.85
C LEU A 58 -33.73 -4.27 1.53
N SER A 59 -32.53 -4.74 1.15
CA SER A 59 -31.27 -4.17 1.63
C SER A 59 -31.03 -2.77 1.06
N GLY A 60 -30.27 -1.93 1.76
CA GLY A 60 -29.94 -0.58 1.29
C GLY A 60 -29.19 -0.57 -0.05
N LEU A 61 -28.41 -1.61 -0.37
CA LEU A 61 -27.79 -1.75 -1.69
C LEU A 61 -28.81 -2.04 -2.80
N GLU A 62 -29.83 -2.85 -2.54
CA GLU A 62 -30.91 -3.10 -3.49
C GLU A 62 -31.76 -1.85 -3.71
N VAL A 63 -32.09 -1.14 -2.62
CA VAL A 63 -32.81 0.14 -2.68
C VAL A 63 -32.00 1.18 -3.45
N LEU A 64 -30.69 1.27 -3.23
CA LEU A 64 -29.80 2.15 -4.00
C LEU A 64 -29.90 1.88 -5.50
N LYS A 65 -29.83 0.61 -5.93
CA LYS A 65 -29.94 0.26 -7.35
C LYS A 65 -31.27 0.74 -7.93
N MET A 66 -32.38 0.47 -7.25
CA MET A 66 -33.71 0.87 -7.72
C MET A 66 -33.87 2.40 -7.78
N ILE A 67 -33.37 3.12 -6.76
CA ILE A 67 -33.34 4.59 -6.75
C ILE A 67 -32.52 5.13 -7.92
N LYS A 68 -31.36 4.53 -8.21
CA LYS A 68 -30.45 4.94 -9.29
C LYS A 68 -30.99 4.61 -10.68
N GLU A 69 -31.79 3.56 -10.81
CA GLU A 69 -32.53 3.25 -12.04
C GLU A 69 -33.68 4.25 -12.28
N GLN A 70 -34.37 4.67 -11.22
CA GLN A 70 -35.46 5.65 -11.30
C GLN A 70 -34.96 7.08 -11.53
N ASP A 71 -33.93 7.49 -10.79
CA ASP A 71 -33.25 8.79 -10.93
C ASP A 71 -31.73 8.64 -10.73
N PRO A 72 -30.95 8.57 -11.82
CA PRO A 72 -29.50 8.45 -11.76
C PRO A 72 -28.80 9.61 -11.03
N LYS A 73 -29.43 10.80 -11.00
CA LYS A 73 -28.88 12.02 -10.38
C LYS A 73 -29.14 12.09 -8.88
N SER A 74 -30.02 11.25 -8.35
CA SER A 74 -30.27 11.17 -6.92
C SER A 74 -28.97 10.99 -6.15
N LEU A 75 -28.78 11.72 -5.05
CA LEU A 75 -27.63 11.50 -4.18
C LEU A 75 -28.04 10.57 -3.05
N VAL A 76 -27.24 9.52 -2.85
CA VAL A 76 -27.50 8.49 -1.85
C VAL A 76 -26.25 8.29 -1.01
N ILE A 77 -26.36 8.51 0.30
CA ILE A 77 -25.34 8.18 1.29
C ILE A 77 -25.77 6.89 1.98
N LEU A 78 -24.92 5.88 1.98
CA LEU A 78 -25.17 4.65 2.72
C LEU A 78 -24.56 4.71 4.13
N MET A 79 -25.23 4.14 5.12
CA MET A 79 -24.70 3.93 6.47
C MET A 79 -24.50 2.44 6.69
N THR A 80 -23.39 2.02 7.29
CA THR A 80 -23.18 0.59 7.61
C THR A 80 -22.47 0.40 8.95
N ALA A 81 -22.90 -0.60 9.72
CA ALA A 81 -22.23 -1.05 10.94
C ALA A 81 -21.05 -2.00 10.67
N PHE A 82 -20.99 -2.58 9.47
CA PHE A 82 -19.89 -3.47 9.06
C PHE A 82 -19.24 -2.91 7.81
N GLY A 83 -18.00 -2.41 7.98
CA GLY A 83 -17.17 -1.87 6.91
C GLY A 83 -16.45 -2.97 6.12
N THR A 84 -17.16 -4.01 5.69
CA THR A 84 -16.55 -4.96 4.74
C THR A 84 -16.21 -4.21 3.46
N THR A 85 -14.96 -4.37 3.00
CA THR A 85 -14.40 -3.63 1.87
C THR A 85 -15.22 -3.80 0.60
N ASP A 86 -15.76 -5.00 0.37
CA ASP A 86 -16.64 -5.28 -0.78
C ASP A 86 -17.93 -4.45 -0.77
N THR A 87 -18.55 -4.26 0.38
CA THR A 87 -19.81 -3.51 0.49
C THR A 87 -19.62 -2.02 0.16
N ALA A 88 -18.50 -1.44 0.59
CA ALA A 88 -18.14 -0.06 0.26
C ALA A 88 -17.85 0.10 -1.24
N ILE A 89 -17.13 -0.85 -1.84
CA ILE A 89 -16.83 -0.83 -3.28
C ILE A 89 -18.12 -1.01 -4.10
N GLU A 90 -18.99 -1.95 -3.73
CA GLU A 90 -20.28 -2.18 -4.38
C GLU A 90 -21.20 -0.96 -4.30
N ALA A 91 -21.30 -0.33 -3.12
CA ALA A 91 -22.07 0.91 -2.94
C ALA A 91 -21.68 1.97 -3.97
N MET A 92 -20.38 2.23 -4.09
CA MET A 92 -19.84 3.24 -5.00
C MET A 92 -19.99 2.82 -6.46
N LYS A 93 -19.79 1.53 -6.77
CA LYS A 93 -20.07 0.93 -8.08
C LYS A 93 -21.51 1.15 -8.52
N PHE A 94 -22.46 1.08 -7.58
CA PHE A 94 -23.88 1.25 -7.84
C PHE A 94 -24.31 2.73 -7.84
N GLY A 95 -23.34 3.65 -7.74
CA GLY A 95 -23.58 5.08 -7.86
C GLY A 95 -23.98 5.75 -6.55
N ALA A 96 -23.70 5.15 -5.39
CA ALA A 96 -23.76 5.88 -4.13
C ALA A 96 -22.90 7.15 -4.23
N PHE A 97 -23.40 8.23 -3.64
CA PHE A 97 -22.63 9.47 -3.53
C PHE A 97 -21.44 9.26 -2.58
N ASP A 98 -21.71 8.65 -1.43
CA ASP A 98 -20.71 8.29 -0.43
C ASP A 98 -21.28 7.26 0.57
N TYR A 99 -20.49 6.80 1.54
CA TYR A 99 -20.94 5.97 2.65
C TYR A 99 -20.32 6.42 3.99
N ILE A 100 -20.95 6.02 5.10
CA ILE A 100 -20.54 6.34 6.47
C ILE A 100 -20.53 5.06 7.32
N LEU A 101 -19.44 4.81 8.03
CA LEU A 101 -19.35 3.74 9.03
C LEU A 101 -19.99 4.14 10.36
N LYS A 102 -20.82 3.26 10.92
CA LYS A 102 -21.33 3.37 12.30
C LYS A 102 -20.34 2.71 13.27
N PRO A 103 -19.99 3.32 14.41
CA PRO A 103 -20.42 4.65 14.86
C PRO A 103 -19.64 5.78 14.16
N PHE A 104 -20.31 6.91 13.90
CA PHE A 104 -19.73 8.08 13.24
C PHE A 104 -19.79 9.34 14.11
N ALA A 105 -18.85 10.26 13.90
CA ALA A 105 -18.87 11.57 14.55
C ALA A 105 -19.89 12.50 13.87
N VAL A 106 -20.72 13.17 14.67
CA VAL A 106 -21.72 14.14 14.19
C VAL A 106 -21.15 15.19 13.21
N PRO A 107 -19.98 15.83 13.48
CA PRO A 107 -19.41 16.79 12.54
C PRO A 107 -19.05 16.19 11.17
N GLN A 108 -18.65 14.91 11.13
CA GLN A 108 -18.33 14.22 9.89
C GLN A 108 -19.59 14.01 9.03
N MET A 109 -20.68 13.51 9.64
CA MET A 109 -21.97 13.35 8.99
C MET A 109 -22.48 14.68 8.41
N LYS A 110 -22.48 15.76 9.21
CA LYS A 110 -22.94 17.08 8.76
C LYS A 110 -22.16 17.58 7.55
N ARG A 111 -20.83 17.48 7.57
CA ARG A 111 -19.99 17.89 6.43
C ARG A 111 -20.35 17.13 5.16
N LEU A 112 -20.60 15.82 5.28
CA LEU A 112 -20.94 14.99 4.13
C LEU A 112 -22.32 15.34 3.56
N VAL A 113 -23.32 15.52 4.42
CA VAL A 113 -24.67 15.93 4.03
C VAL A 113 -24.66 17.28 3.32
N MET A 114 -23.98 18.28 3.88
CA MET A 114 -23.91 19.62 3.28
C MET A 114 -23.22 19.59 1.91
N ARG A 115 -22.11 18.86 1.80
CA ARG A 115 -21.40 18.66 0.53
C ARG A 115 -22.30 17.99 -0.52
N ALA A 116 -23.06 16.97 -0.12
CA ALA A 116 -24.00 16.31 -1.02
C ALA A 116 -25.09 17.29 -1.50
N LEU A 117 -25.69 18.06 -0.60
CA LEU A 117 -26.73 19.02 -0.95
C LEU A 117 -26.23 20.16 -1.86
N GLU A 118 -25.01 20.64 -1.66
CA GLU A 118 -24.35 21.59 -2.57
C GLU A 118 -24.23 21.01 -3.98
N ILE A 119 -23.77 19.76 -4.09
CA ILE A 119 -23.63 19.05 -5.36
C ILE A 119 -25.00 18.80 -6.01
N ALA A 120 -26.02 18.41 -5.23
CA ALA A 120 -27.39 18.25 -5.74
C ALA A 120 -27.93 19.54 -6.37
N GLN A 121 -27.65 20.70 -5.75
CA GLN A 121 -28.03 22.00 -6.31
C GLN A 121 -27.29 22.32 -7.61
N MET A 122 -26.02 21.94 -7.73
CA MET A 122 -25.24 22.11 -8.96
C MET A 122 -25.70 21.16 -10.08
N MET A 123 -26.00 19.89 -9.75
CA MET A 123 -26.41 18.85 -10.71
C MET A 123 -27.80 19.08 -11.32
N LYS A 124 -28.66 19.90 -10.68
CA LYS A 124 -29.93 20.35 -11.25
C LYS A 124 -29.77 21.14 -12.57
N LYS A 125 -28.54 21.53 -12.96
CA LYS A 125 -28.26 22.36 -14.16
C LYS A 125 -27.60 21.63 -15.34
N VAL A 126 -27.25 20.34 -15.25
CA VAL A 126 -26.53 19.62 -16.33
C VAL A 126 -27.07 18.19 -16.52
N VAL A 127 -27.06 17.67 -17.76
CA VAL A 127 -27.80 16.47 -18.20
C VAL A 127 -26.90 15.24 -18.44
N SER A 128 -27.21 14.18 -17.67
CA SER A 128 -27.14 12.70 -17.80
C SER A 128 -25.96 11.93 -18.44
N TRP A 129 -25.59 10.81 -17.78
CA TRP A 129 -25.52 9.45 -18.37
C TRP A 129 -25.62 8.34 -17.30
N THR A 130 -26.00 7.11 -17.70
CA THR A 130 -26.44 5.95 -16.87
C THR A 130 -25.51 4.72 -16.96
N GLY A 131 -25.38 3.94 -15.89
CA GLY A 131 -24.76 2.61 -15.91
C GLY A 131 -25.29 1.67 -14.81
N GLN A 132 -25.70 0.46 -15.20
CA GLN A 132 -26.21 -0.60 -14.32
C GLN A 132 -25.09 -1.48 -13.73
N PRO A 133 -25.30 -2.15 -12.58
CA PRO A 133 -24.24 -2.99 -12.02
C PRO A 133 -24.67 -4.39 -11.53
N GLN A 134 -23.80 -5.36 -11.85
CA GLN A 134 -23.90 -6.80 -11.55
C GLN A 134 -23.08 -7.17 -10.28
N GLN A 135 -23.55 -8.17 -9.52
CA GLN A 135 -23.03 -8.65 -8.21
C GLN A 135 -21.73 -9.47 -8.29
N THR A 136 -21.04 -9.50 -7.15
CA THR A 136 -19.65 -9.91 -6.89
C THR A 136 -19.44 -11.41 -6.65
N GLY A 137 -18.19 -11.84 -6.86
CA GLY A 137 -17.64 -13.14 -6.45
C GLY A 137 -16.53 -12.97 -5.41
N GLU A 138 -16.28 -14.03 -4.64
CA GLU A 138 -15.34 -14.11 -3.52
C GLU A 138 -13.87 -13.88 -3.97
N GLY A 139 -13.21 -12.88 -3.38
CA GLY A 139 -11.78 -12.56 -3.57
C GLY A 139 -11.09 -12.28 -2.23
N GLU A 140 -9.75 -12.22 -2.24
CA GLU A 140 -8.97 -11.89 -1.04
C GLU A 140 -9.37 -10.50 -0.49
N ALA A 141 -9.88 -10.48 0.74
CA ALA A 141 -10.38 -9.26 1.37
C ALA A 141 -9.26 -8.24 1.57
N ILE A 142 -9.45 -7.02 1.05
CA ILE A 142 -8.69 -5.87 1.53
C ILE A 142 -9.15 -5.59 2.96
N VAL A 143 -8.22 -5.29 3.87
CA VAL A 143 -8.49 -5.07 5.29
C VAL A 143 -8.01 -3.68 5.70
N GLY A 144 -8.81 -2.99 6.50
CA GLY A 144 -8.53 -1.65 7.02
C GLY A 144 -9.75 -0.75 6.93
N SER A 145 -10.07 -0.08 8.03
CA SER A 145 -11.20 0.83 8.20
C SER A 145 -10.78 2.30 8.29
N SER A 146 -9.48 2.61 8.22
CA SER A 146 -8.95 3.97 8.30
C SER A 146 -9.51 4.87 7.22
N LEU A 147 -9.63 6.17 7.51
CA LEU A 147 -10.13 7.18 6.55
C LEU A 147 -9.38 7.14 5.21
N ALA A 148 -8.06 6.92 5.26
CA ALA A 148 -7.24 6.82 4.06
C ALA A 148 -7.61 5.61 3.19
N MET A 149 -7.90 4.46 3.82
CA MET A 149 -8.37 3.27 3.11
C MET A 149 -9.80 3.42 2.59
N GLN A 150 -10.69 4.09 3.33
CA GLN A 150 -12.05 4.39 2.88
C GLN A 150 -12.05 5.21 1.57
N GLU A 151 -11.21 6.24 1.48
CA GLU A 151 -11.07 7.03 0.25
C GLU A 151 -10.55 6.17 -0.91
N ILE A 152 -9.64 5.24 -0.66
CA ILE A 152 -9.17 4.27 -1.67
C ILE A 152 -10.32 3.39 -2.16
N TYR A 153 -11.16 2.84 -1.26
CA TYR A 153 -12.32 2.02 -1.65
C TYR A 153 -13.31 2.79 -2.51
N LYS A 154 -13.52 4.08 -2.22
CA LYS A 154 -14.38 4.95 -3.04
C LYS A 154 -13.84 5.09 -4.45
N ILE A 155 -12.55 5.37 -4.59
CA ILE A 155 -11.91 5.51 -5.90
C ILE A 155 -12.01 4.18 -6.66
N ILE A 156 -11.76 3.03 -6.00
CA ILE A 156 -11.91 1.69 -6.62
C ILE A 156 -13.32 1.50 -7.18
N GLY A 157 -14.37 1.79 -6.40
CA GLY A 157 -15.75 1.65 -6.85
C GLY A 157 -16.11 2.56 -8.02
N GLN A 158 -15.51 3.75 -8.11
CA GLN A 158 -15.70 4.68 -9.23
C GLN A 158 -14.97 4.24 -10.50
N VAL A 159 -13.74 3.70 -10.38
CA VAL A 159 -12.93 3.34 -11.55
C VAL A 159 -13.18 1.92 -12.05
N ALA A 160 -13.61 0.99 -11.19
CA ALA A 160 -13.76 -0.42 -11.56
C ALA A 160 -14.71 -0.63 -12.75
N PRO A 161 -15.87 0.03 -12.88
CA PRO A 161 -16.76 -0.12 -14.04
C PRO A 161 -16.23 0.46 -15.35
N SER A 162 -15.20 1.31 -15.29
CA SER A 162 -14.65 2.01 -16.45
C SER A 162 -13.46 1.27 -17.08
N GLU A 163 -13.12 1.61 -18.32
CA GLU A 163 -11.97 1.05 -19.04
C GLU A 163 -10.67 1.88 -18.87
N VAL A 164 -10.67 2.86 -17.95
CA VAL A 164 -9.53 3.76 -17.78
C VAL A 164 -8.32 3.03 -17.17
N THR A 165 -7.12 3.49 -17.55
CA THR A 165 -5.88 3.07 -16.93
C THR A 165 -5.81 3.57 -15.49
N VAL A 166 -5.37 2.71 -14.58
CA VAL A 166 -5.15 3.06 -13.17
C VAL A 166 -3.68 2.89 -12.82
N LEU A 167 -3.07 3.93 -12.26
CA LEU A 167 -1.71 3.93 -11.73
C LEU A 167 -1.74 3.86 -10.19
N LEU A 168 -1.26 2.76 -9.64
CA LEU A 168 -1.13 2.53 -8.20
C LEU A 168 0.27 2.96 -7.74
N ARG A 169 0.33 3.89 -6.79
CA ARG A 169 1.57 4.36 -6.17
C ARG A 169 1.62 3.96 -4.73
N GLY A 170 2.82 3.68 -4.22
CA GLY A 170 3.03 3.43 -2.81
C GLY A 170 4.23 2.54 -2.55
N GLU A 171 4.73 2.58 -1.32
CA GLU A 171 5.89 1.79 -0.90
C GLU A 171 5.68 0.28 -1.11
N SER A 172 6.78 -0.46 -1.09
CA SER A 172 6.73 -1.92 -1.14
C SER A 172 5.93 -2.47 0.05
N GLY A 173 5.07 -3.47 -0.20
CA GLY A 173 4.27 -4.10 0.84
C GLY A 173 3.04 -3.32 1.31
N THR A 174 2.67 -2.20 0.66
CA THR A 174 1.45 -1.44 1.00
C THR A 174 0.13 -2.08 0.53
N GLY A 175 0.20 -3.09 -0.35
CA GLY A 175 -0.97 -3.81 -0.86
C GLY A 175 -1.39 -3.45 -2.29
N LYS A 176 -0.50 -2.87 -3.11
CA LYS A 176 -0.80 -2.48 -4.50
C LYS A 176 -1.44 -3.61 -5.34
N GLU A 177 -0.92 -4.83 -5.23
CA GLU A 177 -1.52 -5.99 -5.94
C GLU A 177 -2.95 -6.29 -5.47
N LEU A 178 -3.24 -6.20 -4.16
CA LEU A 178 -4.60 -6.40 -3.63
C LEU A 178 -5.56 -5.34 -4.16
N ILE A 179 -5.13 -4.08 -4.24
CA ILE A 179 -5.94 -3.00 -4.83
C ILE A 179 -6.18 -3.25 -6.32
N ALA A 180 -5.16 -3.70 -7.07
CA ALA A 180 -5.32 -4.06 -8.49
C ALA A 180 -6.34 -5.20 -8.69
N ARG A 181 -6.29 -6.23 -7.83
CA ARG A 181 -7.26 -7.33 -7.83
C ARG A 181 -8.65 -6.83 -7.49
N ALA A 182 -8.82 -5.94 -6.52
CA ALA A 182 -10.12 -5.39 -6.17
C ALA A 182 -10.74 -4.57 -7.32
N ILE A 183 -9.94 -3.76 -8.02
CA ILE A 183 -10.38 -3.05 -9.23
C ILE A 183 -10.85 -4.06 -10.30
N TYR A 184 -10.08 -5.12 -10.52
CA TYR A 184 -10.43 -6.18 -11.48
C TYR A 184 -11.73 -6.91 -11.09
N HIS A 185 -11.86 -7.37 -9.84
CA HIS A 185 -13.01 -8.12 -9.35
C HIS A 185 -14.32 -7.32 -9.45
N HIS A 186 -14.25 -6.01 -9.28
CA HIS A 186 -15.42 -5.13 -9.36
C HIS A 186 -15.67 -4.56 -10.76
N SER A 187 -14.84 -4.93 -11.75
CA SER A 187 -14.93 -4.41 -13.12
C SER A 187 -15.95 -5.13 -13.99
N SER A 188 -16.19 -4.58 -15.18
CA SER A 188 -16.89 -5.21 -16.31
C SER A 188 -16.19 -6.46 -16.85
N ARG A 189 -14.91 -6.68 -16.51
CA ARG A 189 -14.04 -7.76 -17.01
C ARG A 189 -13.72 -8.81 -15.94
N SER A 190 -14.49 -8.89 -14.86
CA SER A 190 -14.22 -9.78 -13.72
C SER A 190 -14.32 -11.27 -14.05
N ASP A 191 -14.96 -11.62 -15.17
CA ASP A 191 -15.05 -12.97 -15.75
C ASP A 191 -13.97 -13.27 -16.80
N LYS A 192 -13.08 -12.30 -17.09
CA LYS A 192 -12.03 -12.38 -18.12
C LYS A 192 -10.65 -12.59 -17.49
N PRO A 193 -9.59 -12.96 -18.24
CA PRO A 193 -8.27 -13.19 -17.64
C PRO A 193 -7.73 -11.97 -16.87
N PHE A 194 -7.19 -12.20 -15.67
CA PHE A 194 -6.36 -11.25 -14.93
C PHE A 194 -4.92 -11.75 -14.91
N LEU A 195 -4.01 -11.05 -15.59
CA LEU A 195 -2.60 -11.45 -15.71
C LEU A 195 -1.67 -10.47 -14.97
N PRO A 196 -1.21 -10.82 -13.75
CA PRO A 196 -0.19 -10.05 -13.06
C PRO A 196 1.20 -10.33 -13.65
N VAL A 197 1.99 -9.27 -13.84
CA VAL A 197 3.38 -9.33 -14.30
C VAL A 197 4.21 -8.40 -13.41
N ASN A 198 5.18 -8.97 -12.69
CA ASN A 198 6.14 -8.19 -11.92
C ASN A 198 7.35 -7.88 -12.81
N CYS A 199 7.51 -6.60 -13.14
CA CYS A 199 8.54 -6.14 -14.08
C CYS A 199 9.94 -6.16 -13.48
N ALA A 200 10.06 -6.09 -12.16
CA ALA A 200 11.33 -6.15 -11.44
C ALA A 200 11.83 -7.59 -11.21
N ALA A 201 10.93 -8.59 -11.22
CA ALA A 201 11.28 -9.99 -10.97
C ALA A 201 11.81 -10.74 -12.21
N ILE A 202 11.63 -10.18 -13.41
CA ILE A 202 11.99 -10.80 -14.68
C ILE A 202 13.21 -10.06 -15.24
N PRO A 203 14.29 -10.76 -15.66
CA PRO A 203 15.40 -10.13 -16.34
C PRO A 203 14.93 -9.32 -17.55
N GLU A 204 15.50 -8.14 -17.76
CA GLU A 204 15.08 -7.21 -18.82
C GLU A 204 14.93 -7.88 -20.19
N THR A 205 15.91 -8.71 -20.57
CA THR A 205 15.94 -9.41 -21.86
C THR A 205 14.78 -10.39 -22.04
N LEU A 206 14.22 -10.91 -20.95
CA LEU A 206 13.09 -11.83 -20.96
C LEU A 206 11.74 -11.10 -20.78
N LEU A 207 11.74 -9.93 -20.12
CA LEU A 207 10.52 -9.17 -19.86
C LEU A 207 9.78 -8.82 -21.15
N GLU A 208 10.49 -8.36 -22.19
CA GLU A 208 9.87 -8.06 -23.48
C GLU A 208 9.23 -9.30 -24.12
N SER A 209 9.92 -10.45 -24.03
CA SER A 209 9.41 -11.71 -24.54
C SER A 209 8.22 -12.23 -23.75
N GLU A 210 8.18 -12.00 -22.44
CA GLU A 210 7.03 -12.37 -21.61
C GLU A 210 5.83 -11.49 -21.95
N LEU A 211 6.01 -10.17 -22.05
CA LEU A 211 4.93 -9.23 -22.32
C LEU A 211 4.37 -9.35 -23.74
N PHE A 212 5.24 -9.30 -24.75
CA PHE A 212 4.85 -9.21 -26.15
C PHE A 212 4.99 -10.53 -26.91
N GLY A 213 5.66 -11.54 -26.36
CA GLY A 213 5.93 -12.77 -27.10
C GLY A 213 7.05 -12.60 -28.14
N HIS A 214 7.42 -13.72 -28.77
CA HIS A 214 8.47 -13.74 -29.77
C HIS A 214 8.19 -14.74 -30.89
N GLU A 215 8.72 -14.44 -32.07
CA GLU A 215 8.77 -15.38 -33.19
C GLU A 215 9.97 -16.33 -33.06
N LYS A 216 9.90 -17.47 -33.76
CA LYS A 216 11.01 -18.42 -33.82
C LYS A 216 12.25 -17.72 -34.41
N GLY A 217 13.37 -17.79 -33.69
CA GLY A 217 14.64 -17.18 -34.12
C GLY A 217 14.80 -15.70 -33.75
N ALA A 218 13.90 -15.11 -32.96
CA ALA A 218 13.99 -13.69 -32.57
C ALA A 218 15.25 -13.33 -31.77
N PHE A 219 15.82 -14.27 -31.02
CA PHE A 219 17.07 -14.13 -30.27
C PHE A 219 17.72 -15.51 -30.07
N THR A 220 18.97 -15.53 -29.58
CA THR A 220 19.69 -16.76 -29.23
C THR A 220 18.94 -17.56 -28.16
N GLY A 221 18.39 -18.72 -28.54
CA GLY A 221 17.56 -19.56 -27.67
C GLY A 221 16.06 -19.56 -28.00
N ALA A 222 15.59 -18.70 -28.91
CA ALA A 222 14.20 -18.65 -29.36
C ALA A 222 13.87 -19.81 -30.34
N LEU A 223 13.87 -21.06 -29.85
CA LEU A 223 13.67 -22.26 -30.66
C LEU A 223 12.24 -22.41 -31.20
N THR A 224 11.26 -21.82 -30.52
CA THR A 224 9.84 -21.89 -30.84
C THR A 224 9.21 -20.50 -30.74
N ARG A 225 8.04 -20.32 -31.36
CA ARG A 225 7.23 -19.11 -31.17
C ARG A 225 6.59 -19.14 -29.79
N ARG A 226 6.51 -17.98 -29.12
CA ARG A 226 5.84 -17.82 -27.82
C ARG A 226 4.83 -16.69 -27.84
N ILE A 227 3.64 -16.94 -27.30
CA ILE A 227 2.56 -15.96 -27.16
C ILE A 227 2.80 -15.13 -25.89
N GLY A 228 2.76 -13.80 -26.01
CA GLY A 228 2.99 -12.87 -24.91
C GLY A 228 1.79 -12.70 -23.97
N LYS A 229 2.02 -12.04 -22.82
CA LYS A 229 0.98 -11.74 -21.82
C LYS A 229 -0.11 -10.82 -22.35
N PHE A 230 0.21 -9.86 -23.23
CA PHE A 230 -0.82 -9.02 -23.84
C PHE A 230 -1.81 -9.80 -24.70
N GLU A 231 -1.33 -10.76 -25.50
CA GLU A 231 -2.19 -11.67 -26.26
C GLU A 231 -2.99 -12.60 -25.34
N GLN A 232 -2.35 -13.16 -24.30
CA GLN A 232 -3.04 -14.01 -23.32
C GLN A 232 -4.12 -13.24 -22.53
N ALA A 233 -3.94 -11.93 -22.33
CA ALA A 233 -4.88 -11.05 -21.61
C ALA A 233 -6.01 -10.51 -22.50
N GLN A 234 -6.18 -11.00 -23.74
CA GLN A 234 -7.17 -10.49 -24.67
C GLN A 234 -8.58 -10.44 -24.06
N GLY A 235 -9.21 -9.27 -24.09
CA GLY A 235 -10.52 -9.01 -23.49
C GLY A 235 -10.52 -8.90 -21.96
N GLY A 236 -9.38 -9.17 -21.31
CA GLY A 236 -9.20 -9.15 -19.86
C GLY A 236 -8.39 -7.96 -19.35
N THR A 237 -7.68 -8.15 -18.26
CA THR A 237 -6.91 -7.12 -17.54
C THR A 237 -5.47 -7.58 -17.34
N ILE A 238 -4.51 -6.71 -17.64
CA ILE A 238 -3.10 -6.91 -17.31
C ILE A 238 -2.72 -6.00 -16.14
N PHE A 239 -2.05 -6.58 -15.15
CA PHE A 239 -1.50 -5.83 -14.02
C PHE A 239 0.02 -5.80 -14.13
N LEU A 240 0.60 -4.62 -14.33
CA LEU A 240 2.04 -4.40 -14.43
C LEU A 240 2.56 -3.87 -13.10
N ASP A 241 3.12 -4.74 -12.26
CA ASP A 241 3.75 -4.34 -11.01
C ASP A 241 5.18 -3.88 -11.25
N GLU A 242 5.59 -2.86 -10.49
CA GLU A 242 6.88 -2.17 -10.61
C GLU A 242 7.19 -1.69 -12.05
N ILE A 243 6.24 -0.99 -12.69
CA ILE A 243 6.38 -0.46 -14.06
C ILE A 243 7.58 0.50 -14.22
N GLY A 244 8.01 1.14 -13.12
CA GLY A 244 9.19 2.00 -13.08
C GLY A 244 10.54 1.26 -13.22
N ASP A 245 10.54 -0.07 -13.24
CA ASP A 245 11.73 -0.90 -13.51
C ASP A 245 11.87 -1.29 -14.99
N MET A 246 10.90 -0.96 -15.84
CA MET A 246 10.99 -1.20 -17.28
C MET A 246 12.05 -0.31 -17.93
N THR A 247 12.68 -0.81 -18.99
CA THR A 247 13.62 0.00 -19.76
C THR A 247 12.93 0.85 -20.82
N PRO A 248 13.57 1.94 -21.31
CA PRO A 248 12.93 2.86 -22.25
C PRO A 248 12.40 2.20 -23.52
N ALA A 249 13.04 1.10 -23.97
CA ALA A 249 12.60 0.32 -25.13
C ALA A 249 11.26 -0.40 -24.85
N THR A 250 11.17 -1.09 -23.72
CA THR A 250 9.92 -1.75 -23.28
C THR A 250 8.82 -0.72 -23.04
N GLN A 251 9.14 0.41 -22.40
CA GLN A 251 8.20 1.52 -22.18
C GLN A 251 7.60 2.05 -23.49
N ALA A 252 8.41 2.18 -24.55
CA ALA A 252 7.92 2.62 -25.86
C ALA A 252 6.92 1.62 -26.48
N LYS A 253 7.11 0.32 -26.28
CA LYS A 253 6.16 -0.71 -26.73
C LYS A 253 4.86 -0.70 -25.94
N ILE A 254 4.93 -0.52 -24.61
CA ILE A 254 3.73 -0.35 -23.77
C ILE A 254 2.92 0.87 -24.21
N LEU A 255 3.60 1.99 -24.50
CA LEU A 255 2.93 3.19 -25.00
C LEU A 255 2.15 2.92 -26.29
N ARG A 256 2.72 2.18 -27.25
CA ARG A 256 2.02 1.78 -28.49
C ARG A 256 0.78 0.93 -28.20
N VAL A 257 0.86 -0.02 -27.28
CA VAL A 257 -0.32 -0.80 -26.86
C VAL A 257 -1.40 0.11 -26.27
N LEU A 258 -1.03 1.08 -25.42
CA LEU A 258 -1.98 2.00 -24.80
C LEU A 258 -2.57 3.03 -25.78
N GLN A 259 -1.89 3.34 -26.87
CA GLN A 259 -2.34 4.29 -27.90
C GLN A 259 -3.21 3.62 -28.96
N ASP A 260 -2.69 2.55 -29.57
CA ASP A 260 -3.26 1.96 -30.78
C ASP A 260 -3.98 0.63 -30.51
N GLY A 261 -3.83 0.06 -29.31
CA GLY A 261 -4.26 -1.31 -29.03
C GLY A 261 -3.50 -2.36 -29.86
N GLN A 262 -2.30 -2.02 -30.34
CA GLN A 262 -1.53 -2.87 -31.24
C GLN A 262 -0.06 -2.99 -30.82
N PHE A 263 0.55 -4.14 -31.11
CA PHE A 263 1.99 -4.34 -30.98
C PHE A 263 2.51 -5.42 -31.95
N GLU A 264 3.82 -5.61 -31.98
CA GLU A 264 4.51 -6.63 -32.77
C GLU A 264 5.30 -7.56 -31.83
N ARG A 265 5.33 -8.87 -32.11
CA ARG A 265 6.19 -9.82 -31.39
C ARG A 265 7.65 -9.50 -31.64
N LEU A 266 8.52 -9.88 -30.70
CA LEU A 266 9.96 -9.81 -30.91
C LEU A 266 10.36 -10.63 -32.15
N GLY A 267 11.15 -10.02 -33.04
CA GLY A 267 11.60 -10.64 -34.28
C GLY A 267 10.51 -10.84 -35.33
N GLY A 268 9.29 -10.37 -35.10
CA GLY A 268 8.18 -10.40 -36.06
C GLY A 268 7.83 -9.02 -36.60
N SER A 269 7.08 -9.00 -37.70
CA SER A 269 6.49 -7.79 -38.31
C SER A 269 4.96 -7.82 -38.36
N GLU A 270 4.36 -8.90 -37.86
CA GLU A 270 2.91 -9.04 -37.77
C GLU A 270 2.38 -8.09 -36.67
N ARG A 271 1.47 -7.19 -37.04
CA ARG A 271 0.76 -6.34 -36.09
C ARG A 271 -0.39 -7.11 -35.45
N ILE A 272 -0.37 -7.19 -34.13
CA ILE A 272 -1.35 -7.90 -33.32
C ILE A 272 -2.19 -6.87 -32.60
N THR A 273 -3.51 -6.93 -32.80
CA THR A 273 -4.46 -6.05 -32.10
C THR A 273 -4.96 -6.73 -30.84
N VAL A 274 -4.91 -6.03 -29.72
CA VAL A 274 -5.37 -6.50 -28.42
C VAL A 274 -6.29 -5.47 -27.74
N ASN A 275 -7.29 -5.96 -27.03
CA ASN A 275 -8.15 -5.15 -26.17
C ASN A 275 -7.94 -5.55 -24.72
N VAL A 276 -7.02 -4.88 -24.03
CA VAL A 276 -6.61 -5.20 -22.66
C VAL A 276 -6.74 -3.96 -21.79
N ARG A 277 -7.39 -4.09 -20.65
CA ARG A 277 -7.38 -3.06 -19.62
C ARG A 277 -6.06 -3.12 -18.86
N LEU A 278 -5.43 -1.97 -18.65
CA LEU A 278 -4.13 -1.90 -17.97
C LEU A 278 -4.27 -1.29 -16.57
N ILE A 279 -3.72 -1.98 -15.58
CA ILE A 279 -3.48 -1.45 -14.23
C ILE A 279 -1.97 -1.50 -14.02
N ALA A 280 -1.36 -0.39 -13.63
CA ALA A 280 0.07 -0.31 -13.36
C ALA A 280 0.32 -0.02 -11.88
N ALA A 281 1.41 -0.52 -11.33
CA ALA A 281 1.86 -0.20 -9.99
C ALA A 281 3.35 0.16 -9.97
N THR A 282 3.75 1.02 -9.03
CA THR A 282 5.17 1.29 -8.77
C THR A 282 5.41 1.82 -7.36
N ASN A 283 6.58 1.50 -6.82
CA ASN A 283 7.13 2.10 -5.61
C ASN A 283 8.12 3.25 -5.89
N LYS A 284 8.48 3.50 -7.15
CA LYS A 284 9.45 4.52 -7.53
C LYS A 284 8.81 5.89 -7.69
N ASP A 285 9.62 6.91 -7.46
CA ASP A 285 9.32 8.29 -7.84
C ASP A 285 9.49 8.44 -9.37
N LEU A 286 8.36 8.38 -10.11
CA LEU A 286 8.39 8.49 -11.57
C LEU A 286 8.76 9.91 -12.02
N GLU A 287 8.47 10.94 -11.23
CA GLU A 287 8.85 12.33 -11.50
C GLU A 287 10.36 12.53 -11.46
N LYS A 288 11.03 11.87 -10.51
CA LYS A 288 12.49 11.76 -10.49
C LYS A 288 13.01 10.94 -11.68
N ALA A 289 12.42 9.76 -11.95
CA ALA A 289 12.84 8.90 -13.05
C ALA A 289 12.71 9.57 -14.43
N MET A 290 11.68 10.40 -14.63
CA MET A 290 11.52 11.21 -15.84
C MET A 290 12.61 12.27 -15.99
N ARG A 291 12.99 12.96 -14.90
CA ARG A 291 14.09 13.94 -14.91
C ARG A 291 15.44 13.29 -15.22
N GLU A 292 15.62 12.04 -14.79
CA GLU A 292 16.82 11.24 -15.02
C GLU A 292 16.82 10.55 -16.40
N GLY A 293 15.73 10.65 -17.18
CA GLY A 293 15.59 10.02 -18.49
C GLY A 293 15.39 8.50 -18.45
N SER A 294 15.21 7.91 -17.27
CA SER A 294 14.96 6.47 -17.08
C SER A 294 13.48 6.10 -17.25
N PHE A 295 12.58 7.08 -17.19
CA PHE A 295 11.15 6.88 -17.47
C PHE A 295 10.63 7.89 -18.50
N ARG A 296 9.82 7.42 -19.46
CA ARG A 296 9.30 8.28 -20.52
C ARG A 296 8.09 9.10 -20.06
N GLN A 297 8.13 10.39 -20.37
CA GLN A 297 7.08 11.33 -20.00
C GLN A 297 5.75 11.08 -20.74
N ASP A 298 5.80 10.65 -22.00
CA ASP A 298 4.60 10.32 -22.80
C ASP A 298 3.85 9.10 -22.26
N LEU A 299 4.59 8.06 -21.83
CA LEU A 299 4.02 6.91 -21.14
C LEU A 299 3.40 7.32 -19.79
N TYR A 300 4.10 8.15 -19.02
CA TYR A 300 3.60 8.61 -17.72
C TYR A 300 2.21 9.24 -17.82
N TYR A 301 2.01 10.19 -18.73
CA TYR A 301 0.71 10.84 -18.90
C TYR A 301 -0.40 9.90 -19.39
N ARG A 302 -0.05 8.83 -20.12
CA ARG A 302 -1.02 7.81 -20.54
C ARG A 302 -1.39 6.83 -19.42
N LEU A 303 -0.50 6.63 -18.45
CA LEU A 303 -0.74 5.84 -17.25
C LEU A 303 -1.50 6.62 -16.17
N GLN A 304 -1.20 7.90 -16.01
CA GLN A 304 -1.73 8.77 -14.95
C GLN A 304 -3.14 9.31 -15.24
N VAL A 305 -4.04 8.47 -15.77
CA VAL A 305 -5.45 8.86 -15.98
C VAL A 305 -6.18 8.91 -14.63
N VAL A 306 -6.07 7.84 -13.85
CA VAL A 306 -6.43 7.82 -12.44
C VAL A 306 -5.27 7.29 -11.62
N THR A 307 -4.86 8.04 -10.60
CA THR A 307 -3.79 7.63 -9.69
C THR A 307 -4.35 7.34 -8.31
N ILE A 308 -4.03 6.17 -7.76
CA ILE A 308 -4.36 5.79 -6.38
C ILE A 308 -3.04 5.67 -5.61
N SER A 309 -2.85 6.56 -4.64
CA SER A 309 -1.68 6.54 -3.76
C SER A 309 -2.02 5.79 -2.47
N LEU A 310 -1.39 4.64 -2.26
CA LEU A 310 -1.56 3.83 -1.06
C LEU A 310 -0.68 4.38 0.06
N PRO A 311 -1.25 4.70 1.24
CA PRO A 311 -0.49 5.18 2.37
C PRO A 311 0.37 4.05 2.96
N PRO A 312 1.59 4.37 3.43
CA PRO A 312 2.39 3.44 4.21
C PRO A 312 1.68 3.11 5.54
N LEU A 313 1.97 1.94 6.11
CA LEU A 313 1.29 1.44 7.30
C LEU A 313 1.44 2.38 8.52
N ARG A 314 2.57 3.09 8.62
CA ARG A 314 2.81 4.13 9.64
C ARG A 314 1.83 5.31 9.60
N GLU A 315 1.20 5.59 8.45
CA GLU A 315 0.20 6.65 8.29
C GLU A 315 -1.23 6.15 8.53
N ARG A 316 -1.40 4.82 8.68
CA ARG A 316 -2.69 4.15 8.95
C ARG A 316 -2.57 3.12 10.07
N LYS A 317 -1.94 3.51 11.18
CA LYS A 317 -1.72 2.64 12.35
C LYS A 317 -3.01 2.08 12.96
N GLU A 318 -4.12 2.78 12.76
CA GLU A 318 -5.46 2.35 13.17
C GLU A 318 -5.91 1.05 12.50
N ASP A 319 -5.34 0.69 11.34
CA ASP A 319 -5.65 -0.55 10.63
C ASP A 319 -4.87 -1.77 11.19
N ILE A 320 -3.82 -1.54 12.01
CA ILE A 320 -2.95 -2.62 12.51
C ILE A 320 -3.74 -3.67 13.31
N PRO A 321 -4.62 -3.33 14.27
CA PRO A 321 -5.40 -4.33 15.01
C PRO A 321 -6.27 -5.22 14.12
N GLU A 322 -6.93 -4.65 13.10
CA GLU A 322 -7.74 -5.41 12.15
C GLU A 322 -6.87 -6.33 11.28
N LEU A 323 -5.73 -5.84 10.80
CA LEU A 323 -4.77 -6.62 10.01
C LEU A 323 -4.21 -7.79 10.83
N VAL A 324 -3.86 -7.57 12.10
CA VAL A 324 -3.39 -8.62 13.01
C VAL A 324 -4.47 -9.68 13.21
N SER A 325 -5.72 -9.27 13.49
CA SER A 325 -6.84 -10.19 13.64
C SER A 325 -7.08 -11.02 12.38
N TYR A 326 -7.00 -10.38 11.21
CA TYR A 326 -7.12 -11.05 9.92
C TYR A 326 -6.02 -12.09 9.70
N PHE A 327 -4.75 -11.73 9.93
CA PHE A 327 -3.63 -12.66 9.76
C PHE A 327 -3.65 -13.81 10.76
N LEU A 328 -4.04 -13.56 12.02
CA LEU A 328 -4.26 -14.61 13.01
C LEU A 328 -5.33 -15.60 12.56
N LYS A 329 -6.47 -15.12 12.06
CA LYS A 329 -7.54 -15.98 11.52
C LYS A 329 -7.10 -16.73 10.26
N LYS A 330 -6.34 -16.08 9.37
CA LYS A 330 -5.89 -16.67 8.10
C LYS A 330 -4.82 -17.76 8.32
N PHE A 331 -3.83 -17.50 9.18
CA PHE A 331 -2.65 -18.37 9.31
C PHE A 331 -2.62 -19.20 10.59
N GLY A 332 -3.31 -18.78 11.65
CA GLY A 332 -3.36 -19.49 12.94
C GLY A 332 -3.74 -20.97 12.80
N PRO A 333 -4.86 -21.31 12.14
CA PRO A 333 -5.27 -22.71 11.96
C PRO A 333 -4.26 -23.58 11.20
N GLN A 334 -3.40 -22.98 10.38
CA GLN A 334 -2.43 -23.71 9.54
C GLN A 334 -1.07 -23.85 10.22
N ILE A 335 -0.64 -22.83 10.97
CA ILE A 335 0.71 -22.76 11.57
C ILE A 335 0.69 -23.24 13.01
N ASN A 336 -0.23 -22.74 13.83
CA ASN A 336 -0.32 -23.06 15.25
C ASN A 336 -1.77 -22.90 15.75
N PRO A 337 -2.60 -23.96 15.66
CA PRO A 337 -4.03 -23.91 16.02
C PRO A 337 -4.31 -23.55 17.47
N LYS A 338 -3.30 -23.62 18.36
CA LYS A 338 -3.44 -23.27 19.77
C LYS A 338 -3.46 -21.77 19.99
N VAL A 339 -2.85 -20.99 19.09
CA VAL A 339 -2.75 -19.54 19.20
C VAL A 339 -3.96 -18.90 18.55
N THR A 340 -4.83 -18.32 19.36
CA THR A 340 -6.07 -17.66 18.90
C THR A 340 -6.08 -16.16 19.16
N GLU A 341 -5.16 -15.68 20.00
CA GLU A 341 -5.18 -14.31 20.53
C GLU A 341 -3.80 -13.65 20.47
N ILE A 342 -3.77 -12.34 20.73
CA ILE A 342 -2.56 -11.53 20.90
C ILE A 342 -2.70 -10.72 22.19
N SER A 343 -1.62 -10.61 22.97
CA SER A 343 -1.63 -9.80 24.19
C SER A 343 -1.72 -8.30 23.87
N ALA A 344 -2.30 -7.52 24.79
CA ALA A 344 -2.41 -6.07 24.63
C ALA A 344 -1.03 -5.39 24.49
N GLU A 345 -0.04 -5.86 25.24
CA GLU A 345 1.34 -5.36 25.18
C GLU A 345 1.98 -5.64 23.81
N ALA A 346 1.74 -6.82 23.25
CA ALA A 346 2.25 -7.18 21.93
C ALA A 346 1.60 -6.31 20.85
N LEU A 347 0.28 -6.11 20.92
CA LEU A 347 -0.44 -5.25 20.00
C LEU A 347 0.05 -3.80 20.07
N GLU A 348 0.26 -3.26 21.27
CA GLU A 348 0.80 -1.91 21.46
C GLU A 348 2.20 -1.77 20.85
N LYS A 349 3.06 -2.78 21.05
CA LYS A 349 4.39 -2.84 20.42
C LYS A 349 4.29 -2.81 18.89
N LEU A 350 3.38 -3.60 18.30
CA LEU A 350 3.13 -3.59 16.86
C LEU A 350 2.62 -2.23 16.36
N MET A 351 1.77 -1.53 17.12
CA MET A 351 1.26 -0.20 16.74
C MET A 351 2.33 0.90 16.81
N ARG A 352 3.32 0.77 17.70
CA ARG A 352 4.42 1.74 17.84
C ARG A 352 5.43 1.64 16.70
N TYR A 353 5.67 0.43 16.18
CA TYR A 353 6.63 0.18 15.11
C TYR A 353 6.28 0.92 13.80
N SER A 354 7.29 1.27 13.01
CA SER A 354 7.13 2.09 11.79
C SER A 354 6.79 1.26 10.55
N TRP A 355 7.07 -0.05 10.56
CA TRP A 355 6.78 -0.98 9.46
C TRP A 355 7.36 -0.53 8.11
N PRO A 356 8.69 -0.43 7.95
CA PRO A 356 9.31 -0.06 6.67
C PRO A 356 8.95 -1.00 5.51
N GLY A 357 8.65 -2.26 5.78
CA GLY A 357 8.12 -3.23 4.80
C GLY A 357 6.57 -3.32 4.78
N ASN A 358 5.91 -2.39 5.46
CA ASN A 358 4.46 -2.20 5.48
C ASN A 358 3.69 -3.49 5.87
N VAL A 359 2.57 -3.75 5.19
CA VAL A 359 1.67 -4.89 5.50
C VAL A 359 2.36 -6.23 5.27
N ARG A 360 3.28 -6.32 4.30
CA ARG A 360 4.06 -7.54 4.03
C ARG A 360 5.00 -7.89 5.20
N GLU A 361 5.61 -6.88 5.80
CA GLU A 361 6.45 -7.08 6.99
C GLU A 361 5.60 -7.47 8.21
N LEU A 362 4.45 -6.82 8.42
CA LEU A 362 3.50 -7.18 9.47
C LEU A 362 3.02 -8.63 9.32
N GLU A 363 2.64 -9.04 8.11
CA GLU A 363 2.25 -10.42 7.80
C GLU A 363 3.34 -11.42 8.20
N ASN A 364 4.59 -11.15 7.81
CA ASN A 364 5.74 -11.99 8.14
C ASN A 364 6.01 -12.02 9.64
N ALA A 365 5.85 -10.89 10.34
CA ALA A 365 5.99 -10.81 11.79
C ALA A 365 4.94 -11.67 12.50
N ILE A 366 3.67 -11.64 12.07
CA ILE A 366 2.61 -12.50 12.63
C ILE A 366 2.89 -13.97 12.36
N LYS A 367 3.28 -14.35 11.12
CA LYS A 367 3.65 -15.74 10.80
C LYS A 367 4.81 -16.23 11.68
N ARG A 368 5.85 -15.41 11.84
CA ARG A 368 6.99 -15.72 12.72
C ARG A 368 6.55 -15.86 14.17
N GLY A 369 5.70 -14.95 14.67
CA GLY A 369 5.15 -15.03 16.01
C GLY A 369 4.39 -16.33 16.24
N LEU A 370 3.53 -16.75 15.30
CA LEU A 370 2.79 -18.01 15.37
C LEU A 370 3.69 -19.25 15.47
N ILE A 371 4.86 -19.23 14.81
CA ILE A 371 5.87 -20.31 14.87
C ILE A 371 6.58 -20.34 16.22
N LEU A 372 6.90 -19.17 16.79
CA LEU A 372 7.69 -19.06 18.03
C LEU A 372 6.84 -19.21 19.30
N ALA A 373 5.56 -18.86 19.22
CA ALA A 373 4.65 -18.84 20.34
C ALA A 373 4.48 -20.21 20.99
N ARG A 374 4.65 -20.26 22.31
CA ARG A 374 4.56 -21.48 23.13
C ARG A 374 3.21 -21.65 23.83
N GLY A 375 2.39 -20.60 23.85
CA GLY A 375 1.09 -20.54 24.52
C GLY A 375 -0.10 -20.44 23.57
N SER A 376 -1.25 -19.99 24.10
CA SER A 376 -2.47 -19.74 23.32
C SER A 376 -2.60 -18.31 22.78
N ALA A 377 -1.63 -17.45 23.08
CA ALA A 377 -1.60 -16.06 22.64
C ALA A 377 -0.19 -15.68 22.17
N LEU A 378 -0.12 -14.75 21.22
CA LEU A 378 1.13 -14.07 20.84
C LEU A 378 1.51 -13.03 21.89
N LEU A 379 2.75 -13.10 22.37
CA LEU A 379 3.31 -12.22 23.39
C LEU A 379 4.33 -11.25 22.78
N SER A 380 4.67 -10.19 23.52
CA SER A 380 5.62 -9.15 23.08
C SER A 380 7.01 -9.69 22.73
N GLU A 381 7.39 -10.81 23.36
CA GLU A 381 8.64 -11.54 23.14
C GLU A 381 8.68 -12.31 21.82
N ASP A 382 7.52 -12.67 21.26
CA ASP A 382 7.42 -13.36 19.96
C ASP A 382 7.74 -12.43 18.78
N PHE A 383 7.84 -11.12 19.04
CA PHE A 383 8.11 -10.07 18.06
C PHE A 383 9.45 -9.37 18.35
N PRO A 384 10.58 -9.91 17.87
CA PRO A 384 11.88 -9.26 17.94
C PRO A 384 11.96 -8.14 16.88
N LEU A 385 11.22 -7.07 17.12
CA LEU A 385 11.28 -5.85 16.33
C LEU A 385 12.46 -5.02 16.85
N GLU A 386 13.42 -4.71 15.99
CA GLU A 386 14.50 -3.78 16.29
C GLU A 386 13.95 -2.36 16.22
N ASP A 387 14.07 -1.56 17.28
CA ASP A 387 13.55 -0.20 17.30
C ASP A 387 14.16 0.63 16.16
N THR A 388 13.35 0.90 15.13
CA THR A 388 13.71 1.70 13.94
C THR A 388 14.18 3.11 14.26
N GLN A 389 13.97 3.62 15.48
CA GLN A 389 14.58 4.88 15.91
C GLN A 389 16.11 4.81 15.86
N THR A 390 16.72 3.65 16.08
CA THR A 390 18.17 3.50 15.98
C THR A 390 18.68 3.47 14.53
N VAL A 391 17.89 2.96 13.58
CA VAL A 391 18.32 2.78 12.17
C VAL A 391 18.18 4.07 11.35
N ASP A 392 17.14 4.88 11.59
CA ASP A 392 16.95 6.17 10.88
C ASP A 392 17.87 7.27 11.43
N LEU A 393 18.07 7.33 12.76
CA LEU A 393 19.07 8.22 13.35
C LEU A 393 20.47 7.88 12.82
N GLN A 394 20.84 6.59 12.74
CA GLN A 394 22.14 6.19 12.18
C GLN A 394 22.30 6.44 10.67
N ARG A 395 21.23 6.67 9.90
CA ARG A 395 21.36 6.97 8.46
C ARG A 395 21.50 8.45 8.16
N GLN A 396 21.02 9.33 9.04
CA GLN A 396 21.11 10.80 8.86
C GLN A 396 22.21 11.47 9.69
N MET A 397 22.75 10.82 10.71
CA MET A 397 23.81 11.39 11.53
C MET A 397 25.14 11.49 10.78
N ASP A 398 25.77 12.67 10.88
CA ASP A 398 27.14 12.89 10.40
C ASP A 398 28.12 11.97 11.17
N LEU A 399 29.28 11.70 10.58
CA LEU A 399 30.31 10.85 11.17
C LEU A 399 30.70 11.33 12.57
N GLU A 400 30.72 12.65 12.80
CA GLU A 400 31.03 13.26 14.09
C GLU A 400 29.98 12.92 15.16
N GLU A 401 28.68 13.02 14.84
CA GLU A 401 27.59 12.73 15.79
C GLU A 401 27.52 11.23 16.15
N LYS A 402 27.84 10.35 15.19
CA LYS A 402 27.94 8.90 15.44
C LYS A 402 29.09 8.56 16.37
N LEU A 403 30.23 9.23 16.17
CA LEU A 403 31.40 9.04 17.02
C LEU A 403 31.14 9.58 18.43
N GLU A 404 30.43 10.70 18.57
CA GLU A 404 30.09 11.28 19.87
C GLU A 404 29.25 10.31 20.73
N LEU A 405 28.23 9.68 20.14
CA LEU A 405 27.41 8.66 20.83
C LEU A 405 28.21 7.42 21.26
N LEU A 406 29.23 7.02 20.50
CA LEU A 406 30.08 5.86 20.82
C LEU A 406 31.17 6.21 21.84
N ILE A 407 31.62 7.47 21.84
CA ILE A 407 32.69 7.95 22.73
C ILE A 407 32.16 8.28 24.11
N GLU A 408 30.94 8.81 24.25
CA GLU A 408 30.39 9.25 25.54
C GLU A 408 30.37 8.15 26.64
N PRO A 409 29.93 6.90 26.38
CA PRO A 409 29.99 5.83 27.37
C PRO A 409 31.44 5.47 27.73
N VAL A 410 32.32 5.40 26.73
CA VAL A 410 33.73 5.07 26.88
C VAL A 410 34.45 6.15 27.70
N PHE A 411 34.18 7.42 27.44
CA PHE A 411 34.75 8.56 28.14
C PHE A 411 34.32 8.60 29.62
N LYS A 412 33.07 8.20 29.91
CA LYS A 412 32.57 8.08 31.27
C LYS A 412 33.30 7.00 32.06
N GLU A 413 33.49 5.81 31.50
CA GLU A 413 34.29 4.74 32.11
C GLU A 413 35.76 5.15 32.33
N LEU A 414 36.34 5.87 31.37
CA LEU A 414 37.72 6.35 31.48
C LEU A 414 37.90 7.40 32.56
N LYS A 415 36.90 8.27 32.75
CA LYS A 415 36.90 9.26 33.84
C LYS A 415 36.89 8.58 35.21
N GLU A 416 36.25 7.41 35.32
CA GLU A 416 36.30 6.58 36.53
C GLU A 416 37.65 5.89 36.70
N LEU A 417 38.20 5.30 35.64
CA LEU A 417 39.53 4.65 35.65
C LEU A 417 40.69 5.62 35.92
N ALA A 418 40.62 6.84 35.37
CA ALA A 418 41.62 7.88 35.60
C ALA A 418 41.63 8.37 37.06
N ARG A 419 40.47 8.32 37.74
CA ARG A 419 40.37 8.64 39.18
C ARG A 419 41.00 7.56 40.06
N SER A 420 41.00 6.29 39.63
CA SER A 420 41.55 5.17 40.41
C SER A 420 43.03 4.89 40.16
N SER A 421 43.58 5.27 39.00
CA SER A 421 44.87 4.72 38.53
C SER A 421 45.93 5.76 38.11
N GLY A 422 45.65 7.05 38.29
CA GLY A 422 46.59 8.14 37.93
C GLY A 422 46.51 8.55 36.45
N GLN A 423 47.54 9.24 35.95
CA GLN A 423 47.58 9.84 34.61
C GLN A 423 47.66 8.77 33.51
N ILE A 424 46.53 8.41 32.90
CA ILE A 424 46.44 7.45 31.79
C ILE A 424 46.62 8.20 30.46
N ASP A 425 47.57 7.78 29.62
CA ASP A 425 47.69 8.25 28.23
C ASP A 425 46.65 7.54 27.34
N PHE A 426 45.41 7.99 27.47
CA PHE A 426 44.26 7.41 26.79
C PHE A 426 44.35 7.54 25.27
N ILE A 427 44.79 8.72 24.79
CA ILE A 427 44.89 9.02 23.36
C ILE A 427 45.82 8.03 22.68
N SER A 428 47.03 7.83 23.22
CA SER A 428 47.97 6.84 22.67
C SER A 428 47.44 5.40 22.74
N THR A 429 46.61 5.08 23.74
CA THR A 429 46.05 3.74 23.91
C THR A 429 44.98 3.43 22.85
N VAL A 430 44.03 4.35 22.66
CA VAL A 430 43.00 4.24 21.60
C VAL A 430 43.65 4.20 20.23
N GLU A 431 44.60 5.10 19.99
CA GLU A 431 45.30 5.16 18.71
C GLU A 431 46.01 3.84 18.40
N LYS A 432 46.67 3.24 19.39
CA LYS A 432 47.29 1.92 19.25
C LYS A 432 46.25 0.81 18.98
N MET A 433 45.09 0.83 19.62
CA MET A 433 44.02 -0.15 19.39
C MET A 433 43.41 -0.04 17.99
N LEU A 434 43.12 1.18 17.54
CA LEU A 434 42.59 1.44 16.20
C LEU A 434 43.57 0.99 15.12
N ILE A 435 44.87 1.28 15.27
CA ILE A 435 45.90 0.83 14.33
C ILE A 435 45.98 -0.70 14.29
N LYS A 436 45.94 -1.38 15.46
CA LYS A 436 45.93 -2.85 15.50
C LYS A 436 44.71 -3.45 14.83
N LYS A 437 43.52 -2.91 15.11
CA LYS A 437 42.26 -3.42 14.53
C LYS A 437 42.23 -3.20 13.02
N ALA A 438 42.64 -2.03 12.54
CA ALA A 438 42.75 -1.75 11.11
C ALA A 438 43.72 -2.70 10.40
N LEU A 439 44.87 -3.02 11.01
CA LEU A 439 45.81 -4.00 10.45
C LEU A 439 45.26 -5.42 10.47
N GLN A 440 44.42 -5.80 11.45
CA GLN A 440 43.77 -7.11 11.47
C GLN A 440 42.74 -7.25 10.34
N GLU A 441 41.84 -6.27 10.20
CA GLU A 441 40.79 -6.28 9.16
C GLU A 441 41.38 -6.27 7.74
N THR A 442 42.53 -5.60 7.55
CA THR A 442 43.22 -5.56 6.25
C THR A 442 44.29 -6.64 6.09
N LYS A 443 44.34 -7.63 6.99
CA LYS A 443 45.30 -8.75 6.98
C LYS A 443 46.77 -8.30 6.84
N GLY A 444 47.12 -7.20 7.50
CA GLY A 444 48.47 -6.63 7.53
C GLY A 444 48.82 -5.74 6.32
N ASN A 445 47.86 -5.40 5.45
CA ASN A 445 48.08 -4.47 4.35
C ASN A 445 48.07 -3.01 4.85
N GLN A 446 49.27 -2.42 4.98
CA GLN A 446 49.45 -1.07 5.51
C GLN A 446 48.84 0.03 4.63
N VAL A 447 48.75 -0.16 3.31
CA VAL A 447 48.15 0.84 2.42
C VAL A 447 46.65 0.89 2.68
N GLN A 448 45.99 -0.27 2.69
CA GLN A 448 44.57 -0.37 2.98
C GLN A 448 44.24 0.03 4.43
N ALA A 449 45.10 -0.32 5.39
CA ALA A 449 44.91 0.10 6.79
C ALA A 449 45.03 1.62 6.96
N ALA A 450 45.94 2.27 6.23
CA ALA A 450 46.10 3.72 6.25
C ALA A 450 44.87 4.42 5.64
N THR A 451 44.37 3.89 4.51
CA THR A 451 43.13 4.35 3.89
C THR A 451 41.91 4.17 4.81
N LEU A 452 41.79 3.02 5.47
CA LEU A 452 40.69 2.73 6.42
C LEU A 452 40.68 3.69 7.61
N LEU A 453 41.86 4.11 8.07
CA LEU A 453 42.04 5.06 9.17
C LEU A 453 42.03 6.53 8.72
N GLY A 454 41.89 6.82 7.42
CA GLY A 454 41.88 8.18 6.89
C GLY A 454 43.22 8.92 7.00
N ILE A 455 44.35 8.21 7.12
CA ILE A 455 45.69 8.81 7.25
C ILE A 455 46.62 8.38 6.11
N ASN A 456 47.70 9.13 5.90
CA ASN A 456 48.74 8.75 4.96
C ASN A 456 49.54 7.54 5.48
N ARG A 457 49.95 6.64 4.58
CA ARG A 457 50.83 5.48 4.86
C ARG A 457 52.08 5.86 5.67
N ASN A 458 52.73 6.99 5.36
CA ASN A 458 53.93 7.41 6.08
C ASN A 458 53.62 7.76 7.55
N THR A 459 52.45 8.37 7.79
CA THR A 459 51.93 8.67 9.13
C THR A 459 51.60 7.39 9.89
N LEU A 460 50.94 6.42 9.23
CA LEU A 460 50.67 5.11 9.82
C LEU A 460 51.97 4.40 10.21
N ARG A 461 52.98 4.40 9.34
CA ARG A 461 54.28 3.76 9.59
C ARG A 461 55.00 4.38 10.78
N SER A 462 55.05 5.71 10.86
CA SER A 462 55.65 6.43 12.00
C SER A 462 54.93 6.10 13.32
N LYS A 463 53.59 6.04 13.30
CA LYS A 463 52.77 5.65 14.47
C LYS A 463 53.00 4.18 14.87
N MET A 464 53.11 3.26 13.90
CA MET A 464 53.43 1.85 14.17
C MET A 464 54.81 1.68 14.82
N GLU A 465 55.82 2.43 14.36
CA GLU A 465 57.16 2.44 14.96
C GLU A 465 57.12 3.02 16.38
N ARG A 466 56.43 4.15 16.57
CA ARG A 466 56.24 4.80 17.88
C ARG A 466 55.58 3.88 18.91
N TYR A 467 54.55 3.13 18.50
CA TYR A 467 53.81 2.23 19.39
C TYR A 467 54.34 0.78 19.42
N LYS A 468 55.46 0.52 18.74
CA LYS A 468 56.11 -0.79 18.63
C LYS A 468 55.13 -1.91 18.17
N ILE A 469 54.28 -1.61 17.19
CA ILE A 469 53.32 -2.58 16.63
C ILE A 469 54.03 -3.41 15.56
N ARG A 470 54.26 -4.71 15.84
CA ARG A 470 54.88 -5.66 14.89
C ARG A 470 53.83 -6.32 13.98
N LYS A 471 54.29 -6.77 12.81
CA LYS A 471 53.49 -7.34 11.73
C LYS A 471 53.24 -8.84 11.95
N ASP A 472 52.71 -9.23 13.10
CA ASP A 472 52.39 -10.63 13.39
C ASP A 472 50.90 -10.87 13.12
N VAL A 473 50.62 -11.42 11.93
CA VAL A 473 49.38 -12.14 11.63
C VAL A 473 49.54 -13.51 12.27
N THR A 474 48.99 -13.72 13.46
CA THR A 474 48.81 -15.06 14.01
C THR A 474 47.51 -15.61 13.43
N ILE A 475 47.63 -16.57 12.51
CA ILE A 475 46.54 -17.45 12.10
C ILE A 475 46.29 -18.36 13.30
N ALA A 476 45.13 -18.27 13.92
CA ALA A 476 44.61 -19.38 14.71
C ALA A 476 44.08 -20.41 13.70
N GLU A 477 44.83 -21.48 13.54
CA GLU A 477 44.29 -22.76 13.07
C GLU A 477 43.30 -23.25 14.14
N ASP A 478 42.11 -23.64 13.74
CA ASP A 478 41.33 -24.66 14.45
C ASP A 478 40.50 -25.43 13.43
N GLU A 479 40.55 -26.76 13.62
CA GLU A 479 39.85 -27.85 12.93
C GLU A 479 38.32 -27.78 13.05
#